data_AF-A0A7W5H8F2-F1
#
_entry.id   AF-A0A7W5H8F2-F1
#
_cell.length_a   1.000
_cell.length_b   1.000
_cell.length_c   1.000
_cell.angle_alpha   90.00
_cell.angle_beta   90.00
_cell.angle_gamma   90.00
#
_symmetry.space_group_name_H-M   'P 1'
#
loop_
_entity.id
_entity.type
_entity.pdbx_description
1 polymer ?
#
loop_
_entity_poly.entity_id
_entity_poly.type
_entity_poly.pdbx_seq_one_letter_code
_entity_poly.pdbx_strand_id
1 'polypeptide(L)'
;MKTKWKMLALTAMLSAGTTTANAADNSYVGDLGEDAYYAESSEYVGDLYNDDRAEPTANEVSYEEAAEPAQYFPSELEPVSFVGDSQPTYQGDVGSGIAMASASCGCQSGDCGGSCGNACAPAACAPVACTPSRRVASKTGAWMTAEALLWFPQVRSTIPLVSTNDAGVLPELDQGATTAFGGQNAFGGDLQAGFRLDGGVMLTEDFGMGGRFWMLGEAEDSYNAGGDGTAGSIGIPYFDSDLVTDQENSLKIAFTDGNAAGEVDFQGDISVNTTLEMYGAEGYGRFRLLGGKGYRSDLIGGFSHFGIEENLTLAATTTQTEVGAGQGDVYTFNDDITAENEFFGGQVGFLTTVGRGSWTLSALTKVHLGNMDQTWTSRGTRGRSGFADQPGGIFANNAEQTISESNFSFAPEANIKLAYKLRPHVSFSVGYSFIMWDDVLMIGDNLNRNINTGYLVLDGAGAVEAAERPQFDGLETDSLFVHGVDLGCVIQF
;
A
#
# COMPACT_ATOMS: atom_id res chain seq x y z
N MET A 1 5.49 11.07 16.16
CA MET A 1 4.39 11.52 15.26
C MET A 1 3.94 10.42 14.30
N LYS A 2 4.82 9.57 13.77
CA LYS A 2 4.51 8.46 12.83
C LYS A 2 3.46 7.44 13.35
N THR A 3 3.49 7.07 14.63
CA THR A 3 2.53 6.11 15.23
C THR A 3 1.09 6.60 15.31
N LYS A 4 0.87 7.93 15.40
CA LYS A 4 -0.49 8.50 15.48
C LYS A 4 -1.19 8.51 14.12
N TRP A 5 -0.45 8.59 13.01
CA TRP A 5 -1.00 8.53 11.65
C TRP A 5 -1.37 7.10 11.24
N LYS A 6 -0.53 6.10 11.60
CA LYS A 6 -0.82 4.67 11.35
C LYS A 6 -2.15 4.22 11.99
N MET A 7 -2.44 4.66 13.23
CA MET A 7 -3.73 4.40 13.88
C MET A 7 -4.91 5.20 13.28
N LEU A 8 -4.67 6.41 12.78
CA LEU A 8 -5.72 7.24 12.21
C LEU A 8 -6.25 6.65 10.90
N ALA A 9 -5.37 6.12 10.04
CA ALA A 9 -5.76 5.46 8.79
C ALA A 9 -6.56 4.18 9.05
N LEU A 10 -6.14 3.36 10.01
CA LEU A 10 -6.87 2.16 10.42
C LEU A 10 -8.23 2.52 11.03
N THR A 11 -8.29 3.56 11.86
CA THR A 11 -9.55 4.04 12.47
C THR A 11 -10.49 4.63 11.43
N ALA A 12 -9.97 5.40 10.47
CA ALA A 12 -10.76 5.97 9.38
C ALA A 12 -11.39 4.86 8.51
N MET A 13 -10.65 3.80 8.17
CA MET A 13 -11.19 2.68 7.39
C MET A 13 -12.17 1.82 8.18
N LEU A 14 -11.91 1.55 9.45
CA LEU A 14 -12.87 0.84 10.32
C LEU A 14 -14.15 1.67 10.53
N SER A 15 -14.04 3.00 10.63
CA SER A 15 -15.21 3.89 10.78
C SER A 15 -16.02 4.01 9.48
N ALA A 16 -15.40 4.00 8.30
CA ALA A 16 -16.08 4.02 7.01
C ALA A 16 -16.94 2.75 6.78
N GLY A 17 -16.51 1.61 7.34
CA GLY A 17 -17.31 0.38 7.38
C GLY A 17 -18.60 0.52 8.20
N THR A 18 -18.60 1.35 9.24
CA THR A 18 -19.80 1.58 10.09
C THR A 18 -20.77 2.61 9.52
N THR A 19 -20.29 3.62 8.79
CA THR A 19 -21.16 4.66 8.20
C THR A 19 -21.99 4.16 7.02
N THR A 20 -21.53 3.13 6.30
CA THR A 20 -22.33 2.49 5.25
C THR A 20 -23.44 1.58 5.81
N ALA A 21 -23.33 1.15 7.07
CA ALA A 21 -24.39 0.43 7.79
C ALA A 21 -25.48 1.38 8.33
N ASN A 22 -25.13 2.61 8.74
CA ASN A 22 -26.09 3.58 9.29
C ASN A 22 -26.82 4.43 8.24
N ALA A 23 -26.33 4.52 7.00
CA ALA A 23 -27.01 5.25 5.93
C ALA A 23 -28.28 4.53 5.41
N ALA A 24 -28.55 3.31 5.85
CA ALA A 24 -29.73 2.52 5.47
C ALA A 24 -30.93 2.67 6.43
N ASP A 25 -30.79 3.43 7.53
CA ASP A 25 -31.77 3.43 8.63
C ASP A 25 -32.30 4.84 8.97
N ASN A 26 -32.69 5.61 7.94
CA ASN A 26 -33.33 6.90 8.15
C ASN A 26 -34.72 6.96 7.53
N SER A 27 -35.71 6.43 8.27
CA SER A 27 -37.10 6.85 8.14
C SER A 27 -37.83 6.75 9.49
N TYR A 28 -37.94 7.90 10.18
CA TYR A 28 -38.95 8.28 11.21
C TYR A 28 -39.12 7.32 12.41
N VAL A 29 -39.00 7.73 13.68
CA VAL A 29 -39.77 8.75 14.43
C VAL A 29 -38.99 8.99 15.74
N GLY A 30 -38.78 10.23 16.19
CA GLY A 30 -39.64 10.78 17.25
C GLY A 30 -38.84 11.66 18.21
N ASP A 31 -39.21 12.93 18.22
CA ASP A 31 -38.81 13.95 19.18
C ASP A 31 -39.34 13.58 20.58
N LEU A 32 -38.44 13.22 21.51
CA LEU A 32 -38.63 13.33 22.96
C LEU A 32 -37.23 13.51 23.58
N GLY A 33 -37.06 14.62 24.29
CA GLY A 33 -35.82 15.03 24.92
C GLY A 33 -35.53 14.40 26.29
N GLU A 34 -34.36 14.82 26.77
CA GLU A 34 -33.92 14.98 28.16
C GLU A 34 -33.61 13.72 29.03
N ASP A 35 -32.29 13.62 29.30
CA ASP A 35 -31.65 13.46 30.63
C ASP A 35 -31.36 12.07 31.24
N ALA A 36 -30.06 11.79 31.43
CA ALA A 36 -29.43 11.18 32.63
C ALA A 36 -27.89 11.06 32.40
N TYR A 37 -27.00 11.94 32.88
CA TYR A 37 -26.36 12.11 34.21
C TYR A 37 -25.52 10.90 34.76
N TYR A 38 -24.17 11.12 34.85
CA TYR A 38 -23.06 10.66 35.75
C TYR A 38 -22.98 9.19 36.26
N ALA A 39 -21.86 8.55 36.63
CA ALA A 39 -20.50 8.86 37.11
C ALA A 39 -19.55 7.65 36.77
N GLU A 40 -18.24 7.52 37.04
CA GLU A 40 -17.42 7.89 38.21
C GLU A 40 -15.91 7.53 37.98
N SER A 41 -15.01 8.32 38.61
CA SER A 41 -13.65 8.06 39.18
C SER A 41 -12.63 7.12 38.51
N SER A 42 -11.32 7.40 38.44
CA SER A 42 -10.38 7.75 39.53
C SER A 42 -9.06 8.37 39.01
N GLU A 43 -8.60 9.48 39.59
CA GLU A 43 -7.41 9.60 40.46
C GLU A 43 -6.12 8.86 40.04
N TYR A 44 -5.14 9.61 39.51
CA TYR A 44 -3.75 9.51 39.95
C TYR A 44 -3.01 10.86 39.83
N VAL A 45 -2.44 11.26 40.96
CA VAL A 45 -1.48 12.33 41.30
C VAL A 45 -0.23 12.29 40.39
N GLY A 46 0.53 13.32 40.07
CA GLY A 46 0.63 14.71 40.50
C GLY A 46 2.01 15.26 40.08
N ASP A 47 2.07 16.60 40.01
CA ASP A 47 3.24 17.49 40.10
C ASP A 47 4.38 17.42 39.07
N LEU A 48 4.64 18.56 38.41
CA LEU A 48 5.87 19.34 38.62
C LEU A 48 5.84 20.70 37.86
N TYR A 49 6.25 21.75 38.59
CA TYR A 49 6.64 23.11 38.19
C TYR A 49 5.60 24.25 38.11
N ASN A 50 5.31 24.76 39.30
CA ASN A 50 5.42 26.15 39.79
C ASN A 50 5.45 27.33 38.80
N ASP A 51 4.52 28.26 39.06
CA ASP A 51 4.41 29.64 38.61
C ASP A 51 5.24 30.57 39.53
N ASP A 52 5.95 31.53 38.95
CA ASP A 52 6.42 32.74 39.65
C ASP A 52 6.50 33.95 38.68
N ARG A 53 5.42 34.73 38.67
CA ARG A 53 5.34 36.22 38.77
C ARG A 53 5.86 37.17 37.67
N ALA A 54 4.89 38.00 37.24
CA ALA A 54 4.86 39.49 37.20
C ALA A 54 5.35 40.27 35.95
N GLU A 55 4.35 40.75 35.18
CA GLU A 55 4.19 42.02 34.41
C GLU A 55 5.14 43.19 34.80
N PRO A 56 5.52 44.13 33.88
CA PRO A 56 4.51 45.00 33.23
C PRO A 56 4.85 45.70 31.87
N THR A 57 3.79 46.33 31.33
CA THR A 57 3.70 47.59 30.56
C THR A 57 3.30 47.53 29.08
N ALA A 58 2.13 48.11 28.83
CA ALA A 58 1.59 48.50 27.54
C ALA A 58 2.19 49.84 27.07
N ASN A 59 2.35 49.98 25.75
CA ASN A 59 2.24 51.27 25.05
C ASN A 59 1.76 51.06 23.60
N GLU A 60 0.98 52.05 23.16
CA GLU A 60 0.16 52.22 21.95
C GLU A 60 0.97 52.07 20.63
N VAL A 61 0.44 51.79 19.43
CA VAL A 61 -0.49 52.61 18.61
C VAL A 61 -1.01 51.77 17.41
N SER A 62 -2.22 52.14 16.97
CA SER A 62 -3.14 51.71 15.90
C SER A 62 -2.66 51.55 14.45
N TYR A 63 -3.36 50.70 13.67
CA TYR A 63 -3.77 51.00 12.28
C TYR A 63 -5.06 50.24 11.83
N GLU A 64 -6.03 51.07 11.47
CA GLU A 64 -7.16 51.01 10.52
C GLU A 64 -7.85 49.70 10.08
N GLU A 65 -9.16 49.76 10.25
CA GLU A 65 -10.23 48.89 9.78
C GLU A 65 -10.60 49.22 8.32
N ALA A 66 -10.62 48.19 7.46
CA ALA A 66 -11.34 48.21 6.19
C ALA A 66 -12.29 47.01 6.16
N ALA A 67 -13.56 47.29 6.40
CA ALA A 67 -14.66 46.35 6.28
C ALA A 67 -14.99 46.09 4.80
N GLU A 68 -14.96 44.82 4.39
CA GLU A 68 -15.52 44.33 3.12
C GLU A 68 -16.74 43.44 3.45
N PRO A 69 -17.89 43.59 2.75
CA PRO A 69 -19.15 42.99 3.15
C PRO A 69 -19.26 41.49 2.85
N ALA A 70 -19.84 40.75 3.80
CA ALA A 70 -20.17 39.34 3.69
C ALA A 70 -21.10 39.07 2.49
N GLN A 71 -20.67 38.20 1.58
CA GLN A 71 -21.54 37.66 0.52
C GLN A 71 -22.42 36.54 1.10
N TYR A 72 -23.73 36.82 1.08
CA TYR A 72 -24.81 35.90 1.40
C TYR A 72 -25.04 34.96 0.21
N PHE A 73 -24.77 33.66 0.39
CA PHE A 73 -25.20 32.62 -0.55
C PHE A 73 -26.52 32.04 -0.04
N PRO A 74 -27.63 32.10 -0.80
CA PRO A 74 -28.87 31.43 -0.42
C PRO A 74 -28.71 29.91 -0.55
N SER A 75 -28.89 29.22 0.58
CA SER A 75 -29.10 27.78 0.66
C SER A 75 -30.54 27.44 0.29
N GLU A 76 -30.77 26.97 -0.93
CA GLU A 76 -32.01 26.30 -1.31
C GLU A 76 -31.71 25.22 -2.36
N LEU A 77 -31.35 24.03 -1.88
CA LEU A 77 -31.49 22.79 -2.65
C LEU A 77 -32.67 22.05 -2.06
N GLU A 78 -33.83 22.25 -2.65
CA GLU A 78 -35.02 21.46 -2.36
C GLU A 78 -34.75 19.99 -2.74
N PRO A 79 -35.15 19.01 -1.90
CA PRO A 79 -35.08 17.61 -2.28
C PRO A 79 -36.10 17.33 -3.40
N VAL A 80 -35.60 16.87 -4.55
CA VAL A 80 -36.45 16.39 -5.64
C VAL A 80 -37.20 15.15 -5.16
N SER A 81 -38.48 15.33 -4.84
CA SER A 81 -39.41 14.23 -4.60
C SER A 81 -39.64 13.45 -5.89
N PHE A 82 -39.21 12.19 -5.95
CA PHE A 82 -39.59 11.30 -7.05
C PHE A 82 -40.93 10.64 -6.72
N VAL A 83 -42.00 11.21 -7.27
CA VAL A 83 -43.30 10.56 -7.48
C VAL A 83 -43.23 9.84 -8.83
N GLY A 84 -43.58 8.55 -8.87
CA GLY A 84 -43.69 7.83 -10.14
C GLY A 84 -43.65 6.32 -10.01
N ASP A 85 -44.78 5.74 -9.64
CA ASP A 85 -45.08 4.31 -9.74
C ASP A 85 -45.08 3.89 -11.22
N SER A 86 -44.15 3.02 -11.62
CA SER A 86 -44.29 2.20 -12.83
C SER A 86 -43.33 1.01 -12.78
N GLN A 87 -43.91 -0.17 -12.66
CA GLN A 87 -43.29 -1.48 -12.76
C GLN A 87 -42.43 -1.63 -14.03
N PRO A 88 -41.30 -2.34 -13.91
CA PRO A 88 -41.03 -3.38 -14.88
C PRO A 88 -40.82 -4.72 -14.17
N THR A 89 -41.48 -5.74 -14.71
CA THR A 89 -41.31 -7.15 -14.38
C THR A 89 -39.86 -7.58 -14.54
N TYR A 90 -39.20 -7.90 -13.43
CA TYR A 90 -37.96 -8.67 -13.45
C TYR A 90 -38.23 -10.05 -12.87
N GLN A 91 -38.33 -11.02 -13.78
CA GLN A 91 -38.38 -12.44 -13.46
C GLN A 91 -36.95 -12.93 -13.30
N GLY A 92 -36.56 -13.10 -12.05
CA GLY A 92 -35.26 -13.58 -11.60
C GLY A 92 -35.38 -13.91 -10.13
N ASP A 93 -36.19 -14.94 -9.87
CA ASP A 93 -36.55 -15.43 -8.55
C ASP A 93 -35.34 -16.11 -7.89
N VAL A 94 -34.87 -15.53 -6.78
CA VAL A 94 -34.36 -16.22 -5.59
C VAL A 94 -34.46 -15.21 -4.46
N GLY A 95 -35.68 -15.10 -3.92
CA GLY A 95 -35.91 -14.35 -2.70
C GLY A 95 -35.26 -15.03 -1.50
N SER A 96 -34.62 -14.26 -0.65
CA SER A 96 -34.74 -14.44 0.80
C SER A 96 -34.24 -13.17 1.49
N GLY A 97 -35.19 -12.36 1.98
CA GLY A 97 -34.99 -11.78 3.31
C GLY A 97 -34.91 -12.94 4.31
N ILE A 98 -34.67 -12.65 5.59
CA ILE A 98 -34.96 -13.63 6.63
C ILE A 98 -36.44 -13.98 6.49
N ALA A 99 -36.74 -15.09 5.82
CA ALA A 99 -38.05 -15.70 5.90
C ALA A 99 -38.07 -16.31 7.29
N MET A 100 -38.48 -15.50 8.28
CA MET A 100 -39.29 -16.06 9.34
C MET A 100 -40.37 -16.81 8.60
N ALA A 101 -40.33 -18.14 8.63
CA ALA A 101 -41.48 -18.89 8.22
C ALA A 101 -42.59 -18.39 9.15
N SER A 102 -43.43 -17.48 8.67
CA SER A 102 -44.79 -17.39 9.15
C SER A 102 -45.50 -18.65 8.63
N ALA A 103 -44.99 -19.84 9.00
CA ALA A 103 -45.90 -20.90 9.34
C ALA A 103 -46.71 -20.28 10.47
N SER A 104 -47.95 -19.93 10.15
CA SER A 104 -48.93 -19.41 11.08
C SER A 104 -48.69 -19.94 12.49
N CYS A 105 -48.00 -19.16 13.33
CA CYS A 105 -48.12 -19.26 14.78
C CYS A 105 -49.45 -18.61 15.17
N GLY A 106 -50.51 -18.89 14.42
CA GLY A 106 -51.86 -18.77 14.90
C GLY A 106 -52.13 -20.09 15.58
N CYS A 107 -52.37 -20.06 16.88
CA CYS A 107 -53.24 -21.06 17.48
C CYS A 107 -54.44 -21.18 16.55
N GLN A 108 -54.63 -22.34 15.92
CA GLN A 108 -55.87 -22.61 15.22
C GLN A 108 -56.94 -22.44 16.30
N SER A 109 -57.69 -21.33 16.24
CA SER A 109 -58.87 -21.14 17.05
C SER A 109 -59.81 -22.24 16.62
N GLY A 110 -59.76 -23.36 17.33
CA GLY A 110 -60.76 -24.41 17.20
C GLY A 110 -62.11 -23.74 17.36
N ASP A 111 -62.97 -23.94 16.37
CA ASP A 111 -64.38 -23.59 16.45
C ASP A 111 -64.94 -24.12 17.77
N CYS A 112 -65.12 -23.22 18.74
CA CYS A 112 -65.83 -23.51 19.98
C CYS A 112 -67.32 -23.34 19.71
N GLY A 113 -67.85 -24.15 18.80
CA GLY A 113 -69.29 -24.29 18.56
C GLY A 113 -69.87 -25.36 19.48
N GLY A 114 -70.40 -24.95 20.64
CA GLY A 114 -71.31 -25.77 21.44
C GLY A 114 -70.71 -26.44 22.68
N SER A 115 -71.02 -25.85 23.84
CA SER A 115 -71.12 -26.54 25.13
C SER A 115 -72.02 -27.79 24.97
N CYS A 116 -71.70 -28.98 25.50
CA CYS A 116 -71.42 -29.26 26.92
C CYS A 116 -70.53 -30.51 27.08
N GLY A 117 -69.58 -30.45 28.03
CA GLY A 117 -69.01 -31.65 28.67
C GLY A 117 -67.48 -31.67 28.76
N ASN A 118 -66.95 -31.27 29.91
CA ASN A 118 -65.69 -31.68 30.54
C ASN A 118 -64.57 -32.27 29.66
N ALA A 119 -63.50 -31.49 29.42
CA ALA A 119 -62.10 -31.84 29.71
C ALA A 119 -61.13 -30.89 28.98
N CYS A 120 -60.83 -29.73 29.58
CA CYS A 120 -59.64 -28.97 29.19
C CYS A 120 -58.49 -29.38 30.12
N ALA A 121 -57.78 -30.44 29.75
CA ALA A 121 -56.44 -30.66 30.26
C ALA A 121 -55.48 -29.68 29.55
N PRO A 122 -54.47 -29.10 30.23
CA PRO A 122 -53.50 -28.23 29.57
C PRO A 122 -52.58 -29.11 28.72
N ALA A 123 -52.92 -29.31 27.45
CA ALA A 123 -52.00 -29.92 26.50
C ALA A 123 -50.83 -28.94 26.29
N ALA A 124 -49.65 -29.37 26.71
CA ALA A 124 -48.41 -28.63 26.67
C ALA A 124 -48.18 -27.95 25.31
N CYS A 125 -48.10 -26.61 25.31
CA CYS A 125 -47.47 -25.87 24.24
C CYS A 125 -45.97 -26.18 24.29
N ALA A 126 -45.52 -27.17 23.54
CA ALA A 126 -44.10 -27.34 23.28
C ALA A 126 -43.61 -26.11 22.49
N PRO A 127 -42.51 -25.45 22.90
CA PRO A 127 -41.94 -24.36 22.11
C PRO A 127 -41.44 -24.96 20.79
N VAL A 128 -42.09 -24.61 19.69
CA VAL A 128 -41.59 -24.90 18.35
C VAL A 128 -40.37 -23.99 18.15
N ALA A 129 -39.17 -24.57 18.25
CA ALA A 129 -37.96 -23.88 17.88
C ALA A 129 -38.04 -23.55 16.38
N CYS A 130 -38.17 -22.27 16.03
CA CYS A 130 -37.98 -21.79 14.66
C CYS A 130 -36.50 -21.94 14.32
N THR A 131 -36.11 -23.12 13.82
CA THR A 131 -34.78 -23.32 13.27
C THR A 131 -34.73 -22.67 11.90
N PRO A 132 -33.79 -21.73 11.63
CA PRO A 132 -33.63 -21.18 10.29
C PRO A 132 -33.21 -22.31 9.34
N SER A 133 -34.10 -22.69 8.43
CA SER A 133 -33.79 -23.69 7.41
C SER A 133 -32.93 -23.02 6.32
N ARG A 134 -31.60 -23.10 6.46
CA ARG A 134 -30.68 -22.72 5.39
C ARG A 134 -30.81 -23.75 4.26
N ARG A 135 -31.34 -23.34 3.10
CA ARG A 135 -31.42 -24.23 1.94
C ARG A 135 -30.05 -24.31 1.27
N VAL A 136 -29.61 -25.53 0.96
CA VAL A 136 -28.53 -25.77 0.01
C VAL A 136 -29.04 -25.29 -1.35
N ALA A 137 -28.33 -24.35 -1.99
CA ALA A 137 -28.78 -23.79 -3.25
C ALA A 137 -28.82 -24.89 -4.32
N SER A 138 -29.99 -25.13 -4.93
CA SER A 138 -30.16 -26.19 -5.95
C SER A 138 -29.56 -25.83 -7.31
N LYS A 139 -28.94 -24.64 -7.42
CA LYS A 139 -28.13 -24.18 -8.55
C LYS A 139 -26.85 -23.60 -7.96
N THR A 140 -25.71 -24.20 -8.29
CA THR A 140 -24.40 -23.70 -7.87
C THR A 140 -24.17 -22.34 -8.54
N GLY A 141 -24.38 -21.24 -7.80
CA GLY A 141 -24.14 -19.87 -8.27
C GLY A 141 -22.64 -19.59 -8.33
N ALA A 142 -21.99 -20.19 -9.33
CA ALA A 142 -20.59 -19.98 -9.60
C ALA A 142 -20.40 -18.66 -10.33
N TRP A 143 -19.26 -18.02 -10.09
CA TRP A 143 -18.95 -16.74 -10.69
C TRP A 143 -17.44 -16.63 -10.94
N MET A 144 -17.10 -15.81 -11.92
CA MET A 144 -15.74 -15.44 -12.26
C MET A 144 -15.72 -13.97 -12.66
N THR A 145 -14.67 -13.27 -12.24
CA THR A 145 -14.34 -11.91 -12.60
C THR A 145 -12.92 -11.90 -13.14
N ALA A 146 -12.73 -11.27 -14.29
CA ALA A 146 -11.42 -10.99 -14.86
C ALA A 146 -11.28 -9.48 -15.05
N GLU A 147 -10.18 -8.91 -14.55
CA GLU A 147 -9.94 -7.47 -14.58
C GLU A 147 -8.54 -7.18 -15.12
N ALA A 148 -8.44 -6.15 -15.95
CA ALA A 148 -7.19 -5.47 -16.23
C ALA A 148 -6.96 -4.42 -15.14
N LEU A 149 -5.74 -4.38 -14.60
CA LEU A 149 -5.33 -3.43 -13.56
C LEU A 149 -4.48 -2.35 -14.19
N LEU A 150 -4.74 -1.11 -13.80
CA LEU A 150 -3.99 0.08 -14.19
C LEU A 150 -3.63 0.82 -12.90
N TRP A 151 -2.58 0.37 -12.24
CA TRP A 151 -2.22 0.78 -10.88
C TRP A 151 -0.94 1.61 -10.84
N PHE A 152 -0.83 2.44 -9.83
CA PHE A 152 0.24 3.38 -9.57
C PHE A 152 0.82 3.05 -8.19
N PRO A 153 1.99 2.42 -8.12
CA PRO A 153 2.71 2.26 -6.87
C PRO A 153 3.12 3.64 -6.32
N GLN A 154 3.23 3.72 -5.00
CA GLN A 154 3.75 4.89 -4.31
C GLN A 154 5.12 5.30 -4.87
N VAL A 155 5.35 6.61 -4.97
CA VAL A 155 6.66 7.18 -5.31
C VAL A 155 7.63 6.94 -4.16
N ARG A 156 8.83 6.47 -4.49
CA ARG A 156 9.85 5.96 -3.55
C ARG A 156 11.11 6.79 -3.69
N SER A 157 11.85 6.93 -2.59
CA SER A 157 13.14 7.62 -2.56
C SER A 157 14.26 6.63 -2.29
N THR A 158 15.47 6.99 -2.68
CA THR A 158 16.69 6.25 -2.38
C THR A 158 17.84 7.26 -2.17
N ILE A 159 19.02 6.78 -1.83
CA ILE A 159 20.24 7.60 -1.91
C ILE A 159 20.49 8.03 -3.36
N PRO A 160 21.20 9.14 -3.60
CA PRO A 160 21.70 9.46 -4.94
C PRO A 160 22.59 8.34 -5.45
N LEU A 161 22.21 7.69 -6.56
CA LEU A 161 22.96 6.56 -7.14
C LEU A 161 23.90 7.00 -8.25
N VAL A 162 23.51 8.03 -8.99
CA VAL A 162 24.34 8.64 -10.04
C VAL A 162 24.24 10.15 -9.97
N SER A 163 25.38 10.81 -10.13
CA SER A 163 25.52 12.26 -10.18
C SER A 163 26.25 12.68 -11.45
N THR A 164 25.87 13.84 -11.97
CA THR A 164 26.51 14.46 -13.13
C THR A 164 26.83 15.92 -12.87
N ASN A 165 27.90 16.42 -13.50
CA ASN A 165 28.30 17.83 -13.43
C ASN A 165 28.87 18.31 -14.76
N ASP A 166 29.09 19.61 -14.88
CA ASP A 166 29.76 20.21 -16.04
C ASP A 166 31.20 19.67 -16.20
N ALA A 167 31.70 19.66 -17.43
CA ALA A 167 33.07 19.24 -17.71
C ALA A 167 34.08 20.11 -16.94
N GLY A 168 35.12 19.51 -16.37
CA GLY A 168 36.09 20.21 -15.51
C GLY A 168 35.64 20.38 -14.05
N VAL A 169 34.41 20.01 -13.69
CA VAL A 169 33.90 20.06 -12.32
C VAL A 169 33.64 18.65 -11.80
N LEU A 170 34.01 18.39 -10.55
CA LEU A 170 33.84 17.07 -9.94
C LEU A 170 32.35 16.72 -9.79
N PRO A 171 31.94 15.45 -9.98
CA PRO A 171 30.57 15.00 -9.79
C PRO A 171 30.21 14.83 -8.30
N GLU A 172 30.61 15.79 -7.45
CA GLU A 172 30.38 15.76 -6.00
C GLU A 172 29.16 16.63 -5.65
N LEU A 173 28.32 16.16 -4.73
CA LEU A 173 27.03 16.82 -4.43
C LEU A 173 27.21 18.21 -3.79
N ASP A 174 28.28 18.41 -3.02
CA ASP A 174 28.64 19.71 -2.43
C ASP A 174 29.29 20.67 -3.45
N GLN A 175 29.79 20.15 -4.57
CA GLN A 175 30.31 20.92 -5.71
C GLN A 175 29.23 21.23 -6.77
N GLY A 176 27.95 21.13 -6.39
CA GLY A 176 26.83 21.48 -7.26
C GLY A 176 26.47 20.43 -8.31
N ALA A 177 26.95 19.18 -8.17
CA ALA A 177 26.53 18.09 -9.04
C ALA A 177 25.02 17.83 -8.93
N THR A 178 24.41 17.49 -10.05
CA THR A 178 22.98 17.12 -10.13
C THR A 178 22.83 15.61 -9.93
N THR A 179 21.87 15.18 -9.12
CA THR A 179 21.49 13.77 -9.04
C THR A 179 20.79 13.35 -10.34
N ALA A 180 21.46 12.54 -11.15
CA ALA A 180 20.96 12.05 -12.43
C ALA A 180 20.07 10.80 -12.29
N PHE A 181 20.31 10.00 -11.24
CA PHE A 181 19.50 8.81 -10.92
C PHE A 181 19.52 8.53 -9.42
N GLY A 182 18.41 8.03 -8.87
CA GLY A 182 18.20 7.90 -7.43
C GLY A 182 17.83 9.24 -6.76
N GLY A 183 18.00 9.33 -5.45
CA GLY A 183 17.63 10.50 -4.66
C GLY A 183 16.14 10.55 -4.26
N GLN A 184 15.63 11.76 -4.03
CA GLN A 184 14.25 11.97 -3.58
C GLN A 184 13.26 11.75 -4.73
N ASN A 185 12.18 11.01 -4.44
CA ASN A 185 11.12 10.70 -5.41
C ASN A 185 11.66 10.07 -6.71
N ALA A 186 12.65 9.20 -6.57
CA ALA A 186 13.42 8.65 -7.68
C ALA A 186 12.65 7.64 -8.51
N PHE A 187 11.82 6.79 -7.88
CA PHE A 187 11.22 5.62 -8.50
C PHE A 187 9.72 5.55 -8.26
N GLY A 188 9.00 4.90 -9.17
CA GLY A 188 7.56 4.67 -9.06
C GLY A 188 6.69 5.89 -9.39
N GLY A 189 5.40 5.79 -9.09
CA GLY A 189 4.38 6.76 -9.55
C GLY A 189 3.93 6.56 -10.99
N ASP A 190 4.63 5.73 -11.76
CA ASP A 190 4.24 5.35 -13.11
C ASP A 190 3.17 4.26 -13.13
N LEU A 191 2.49 4.17 -14.27
CA LEU A 191 1.42 3.20 -14.50
C LEU A 191 1.99 1.80 -14.67
N GLN A 192 1.69 0.91 -13.72
CA GLN A 192 1.86 -0.52 -13.84
C GLN A 192 0.57 -1.19 -14.33
N ALA A 193 0.67 -1.88 -15.47
CA ALA A 193 -0.42 -2.70 -15.98
C ALA A 193 -0.37 -4.10 -15.36
N GLY A 194 -1.53 -4.67 -15.04
CA GLY A 194 -1.61 -6.01 -14.45
C GLY A 194 -2.94 -6.68 -14.74
N PHE A 195 -3.18 -7.80 -14.07
CA PHE A 195 -4.47 -8.48 -14.13
C PHE A 195 -4.91 -8.99 -12.75
N ARG A 196 -6.21 -9.12 -12.58
CA ARG A 196 -6.83 -9.77 -11.42
C ARG A 196 -7.86 -10.78 -11.87
N LEU A 197 -7.79 -11.97 -11.30
CA LEU A 197 -8.79 -13.02 -11.43
C LEU A 197 -9.41 -13.27 -10.07
N ASP A 198 -10.74 -13.30 -10.03
CA ASP A 198 -11.49 -13.65 -8.82
C ASP A 198 -12.61 -14.61 -9.20
N GLY A 199 -12.74 -15.72 -8.49
CA GLY A 199 -13.76 -16.71 -8.79
C GLY A 199 -14.16 -17.51 -7.57
N GLY A 200 -15.39 -18.02 -7.60
CA GLY A 200 -15.91 -18.77 -6.47
C GLY A 200 -17.25 -19.43 -6.73
N VAL A 201 -17.75 -20.10 -5.69
CA VAL A 201 -19.01 -20.83 -5.70
C VAL A 201 -19.85 -20.45 -4.49
N MET A 202 -21.15 -20.23 -4.71
CA MET A 202 -22.13 -20.17 -3.64
C MET A 202 -22.55 -21.59 -3.26
N LEU A 203 -22.27 -22.00 -2.02
CA LEU A 203 -22.65 -23.30 -1.48
C LEU A 203 -24.09 -23.30 -0.95
N THR A 204 -24.49 -22.16 -0.40
CA THR A 204 -25.86 -21.85 0.02
C THR A 204 -26.21 -20.45 -0.45
N GLU A 205 -27.43 -19.98 -0.19
CA GLU A 205 -27.80 -18.59 -0.46
C GLU A 205 -26.96 -17.58 0.35
N ASP A 206 -26.56 -17.98 1.56
CA ASP A 206 -25.86 -17.11 2.53
C ASP A 206 -24.35 -17.29 2.53
N PHE A 207 -23.84 -18.43 2.05
CA PHE A 207 -22.44 -18.78 2.17
C PHE A 207 -21.82 -19.17 0.84
N GLY A 208 -20.68 -18.56 0.53
CA GLY A 208 -19.85 -18.91 -0.60
C GLY A 208 -18.37 -18.93 -0.24
N MET A 209 -17.58 -19.52 -1.12
CA MET A 209 -16.13 -19.53 -1.04
C MET A 209 -15.55 -19.15 -2.39
N GLY A 210 -14.37 -18.55 -2.38
CA GLY A 210 -13.70 -18.10 -3.59
C GLY A 210 -12.21 -17.92 -3.38
N GLY A 211 -11.52 -17.64 -4.48
CA GLY A 211 -10.12 -17.27 -4.49
C GLY A 211 -9.90 -16.08 -5.40
N ARG A 212 -8.91 -15.27 -5.03
CA ARG A 212 -8.49 -14.09 -5.78
C ARG A 212 -7.00 -14.16 -6.03
N PHE A 213 -6.57 -13.85 -7.24
CA PHE A 213 -5.18 -13.67 -7.60
C PHE A 213 -5.02 -12.38 -8.40
N TRP A 214 -3.98 -11.61 -8.10
CA TRP A 214 -3.58 -10.47 -8.91
C TRP A 214 -2.07 -10.38 -8.99
N MET A 215 -1.60 -9.78 -10.07
CA MET A 215 -0.19 -9.48 -10.29
C MET A 215 -0.11 -8.20 -11.12
N LEU A 216 0.85 -7.35 -10.79
CA LEU A 216 1.24 -6.21 -11.60
C LEU A 216 2.45 -6.58 -12.47
N GLY A 217 2.57 -5.94 -13.62
CA GLY A 217 3.82 -5.98 -14.37
C GLY A 217 4.93 -5.33 -13.54
N GLU A 218 6.16 -5.80 -13.78
CA GLU A 218 7.36 -5.22 -13.21
C GLU A 218 7.45 -3.72 -13.56
N ALA A 219 7.64 -2.84 -12.56
CA ALA A 219 8.16 -1.50 -12.85
C ALA A 219 9.67 -1.59 -12.95
N GLU A 220 10.22 -1.01 -14.01
CA GLU A 220 11.65 -0.94 -14.27
C GLU A 220 12.03 0.53 -14.43
N ASP A 221 12.98 0.98 -13.62
CA ASP A 221 13.65 2.27 -13.79
C ASP A 221 15.14 1.99 -14.03
N SER A 222 15.69 2.51 -15.13
CA SER A 222 17.09 2.28 -15.47
C SER A 222 17.81 3.55 -15.91
N TYR A 223 19.11 3.59 -15.64
CA TYR A 223 20.01 4.65 -16.04
C TYR A 223 21.28 4.06 -16.62
N ASN A 224 21.65 4.54 -17.81
CA ASN A 224 22.87 4.13 -18.49
C ASN A 224 23.59 5.38 -18.98
N ALA A 225 24.84 5.54 -18.56
CA ALA A 225 25.69 6.62 -19.05
C ALA A 225 27.13 6.14 -19.18
N GLY A 226 27.89 6.80 -20.03
CA GLY A 226 29.30 6.56 -20.18
C GLY A 226 29.95 7.73 -20.91
N GLY A 227 31.25 7.86 -20.74
CA GLY A 227 31.98 8.97 -21.32
C GLY A 227 33.41 9.04 -20.83
N ASP A 228 34.09 10.07 -21.29
CA ASP A 228 35.50 10.38 -21.00
C ASP A 228 35.64 11.71 -20.24
N GLY A 229 34.56 12.19 -19.63
CA GLY A 229 34.53 13.46 -18.90
C GLY A 229 34.47 14.72 -19.79
N THR A 230 34.74 14.63 -21.09
CA THR A 230 34.89 15.83 -21.95
C THR A 230 33.58 16.57 -22.21
N ALA A 231 32.45 15.86 -22.16
CA ALA A 231 31.11 16.43 -22.32
C ALA A 231 30.40 16.72 -20.99
N GLY A 232 31.04 16.37 -19.87
CA GLY A 232 30.45 16.40 -18.53
C GLY A 232 31.02 15.28 -17.66
N SER A 233 31.03 15.51 -16.36
CA SER A 233 31.52 14.55 -15.37
C SER A 233 30.39 13.64 -14.91
N ILE A 234 30.71 12.36 -14.68
CA ILE A 234 29.77 11.34 -14.22
C ILE A 234 30.41 10.63 -13.02
N GLY A 235 29.64 10.44 -11.96
CA GLY A 235 30.12 9.73 -10.79
C GLY A 235 29.01 9.12 -9.92
N ILE A 236 29.44 8.26 -9.01
CA ILE A 236 28.57 7.68 -7.98
C ILE A 236 28.87 8.44 -6.68
N PRO A 237 27.94 9.30 -6.22
CA PRO A 237 28.18 10.14 -5.06
C PRO A 237 28.14 9.32 -3.77
N TYR A 238 29.08 9.55 -2.88
CA TYR A 238 29.14 8.94 -1.56
C TYR A 238 29.62 9.97 -0.54
N PHE A 239 29.36 9.71 0.73
CA PHE A 239 29.90 10.52 1.81
C PHE A 239 31.17 9.83 2.33
N ASP A 240 32.32 10.50 2.23
CA ASP A 240 33.59 9.94 2.68
C ASP A 240 33.66 9.96 4.20
N SER A 241 33.50 8.79 4.81
CA SER A 241 33.47 8.61 6.26
C SER A 241 34.84 8.46 6.90
N ASP A 242 35.94 8.56 6.15
CA ASP A 242 37.28 8.64 6.72
C ASP A 242 37.36 9.84 7.69
N LEU A 243 37.78 9.58 8.94
CA LEU A 243 37.88 10.55 10.03
C LEU A 243 38.72 11.79 9.70
N VAL A 244 39.57 11.73 8.67
CA VAL A 244 40.39 12.86 8.20
C VAL A 244 39.67 13.70 7.15
N THR A 245 38.76 13.11 6.37
CA THR A 245 38.12 13.75 5.22
C THR A 245 36.72 14.28 5.54
N ASP A 246 35.83 13.44 6.11
CA ASP A 246 34.45 13.75 6.54
C ASP A 246 33.70 14.74 5.63
N GLN A 247 33.62 14.43 4.32
CA GLN A 247 33.06 15.32 3.30
C GLN A 247 32.32 14.55 2.18
N GLU A 248 31.53 15.27 1.39
CA GLU A 248 30.95 14.72 0.16
C GLU A 248 32.07 14.37 -0.83
N ASN A 249 31.94 13.22 -1.48
CA ASN A 249 32.90 12.74 -2.48
C ASN A 249 32.14 11.98 -3.57
N SER A 250 32.82 11.61 -4.65
CA SER A 250 32.23 10.80 -5.70
C SER A 250 33.24 9.85 -6.30
N LEU A 251 32.81 8.61 -6.51
CA LEU A 251 33.55 7.67 -7.35
C LEU A 251 33.43 8.16 -8.79
N LYS A 252 34.58 8.49 -9.40
CA LYS A 252 34.62 9.06 -10.75
C LYS A 252 34.45 7.94 -11.77
N ILE A 253 33.37 7.99 -12.54
CA ILE A 253 33.17 7.08 -13.67
C ILE A 253 33.77 7.68 -14.92
N ALA A 254 33.44 8.96 -15.18
CA ALA A 254 33.97 9.75 -16.28
C ALA A 254 34.30 11.15 -15.78
N PHE A 255 35.55 11.60 -15.93
CA PHE A 255 36.00 12.91 -15.45
C PHE A 255 37.24 13.38 -16.22
N THR A 256 37.33 14.70 -16.44
CA THR A 256 38.54 15.38 -16.92
C THR A 256 38.63 16.74 -16.23
N ASP A 257 39.81 17.09 -15.72
CA ASP A 257 40.08 18.38 -15.07
C ASP A 257 40.37 19.52 -16.09
N GLY A 258 40.54 19.17 -17.36
CA GLY A 258 40.82 20.11 -18.46
C GLY A 258 42.19 20.80 -18.41
N ASN A 259 43.08 20.45 -17.46
CA ASN A 259 44.33 21.15 -17.20
C ASN A 259 45.53 20.62 -18.00
N ALA A 260 45.42 19.46 -18.63
CA ALA A 260 46.34 18.98 -19.65
C ALA A 260 45.64 18.91 -21.01
N ALA A 261 46.36 19.23 -22.09
CA ALA A 261 45.80 19.38 -23.44
C ALA A 261 45.12 18.09 -23.95
N GLY A 262 43.84 17.91 -23.62
CA GLY A 262 43.01 16.79 -24.05
C GLY A 262 43.24 15.48 -23.30
N GLU A 263 43.81 15.50 -22.10
CA GLU A 263 43.92 14.27 -21.30
C GLU A 263 42.68 14.07 -20.43
N VAL A 264 42.07 12.91 -20.61
CA VAL A 264 40.95 12.42 -19.81
C VAL A 264 41.55 11.84 -18.53
N ASP A 265 40.93 12.07 -17.37
CA ASP A 265 41.42 11.49 -16.11
C ASP A 265 40.78 10.13 -15.85
N PHE A 266 39.47 10.05 -16.07
CA PHE A 266 38.68 8.83 -15.95
C PHE A 266 37.74 8.69 -17.15
N GLN A 267 37.72 7.49 -17.72
CA GLN A 267 36.79 7.11 -18.78
C GLN A 267 36.08 5.81 -18.39
N GLY A 268 34.76 5.79 -18.52
CA GLY A 268 34.00 4.66 -18.03
C GLY A 268 32.52 4.69 -18.41
N ASP A 269 31.83 3.68 -17.90
CA ASP A 269 30.40 3.46 -18.06
C ASP A 269 29.78 3.01 -16.75
N ILE A 270 28.50 3.34 -16.61
CA ILE A 270 27.67 2.99 -15.47
C ILE A 270 26.29 2.58 -15.98
N SER A 271 25.79 1.48 -15.42
CA SER A 271 24.45 0.97 -15.61
C SER A 271 23.83 0.73 -14.25
N VAL A 272 22.66 1.30 -14.01
CA VAL A 272 21.88 1.09 -12.81
C VAL A 272 20.47 0.68 -13.24
N ASN A 273 19.96 -0.39 -12.67
CA ASN A 273 18.62 -0.91 -12.93
C ASN A 273 17.93 -1.20 -11.61
N THR A 274 16.69 -0.73 -11.45
CA THR A 274 15.84 -1.12 -10.33
C THR A 274 14.53 -1.68 -10.83
N THR A 275 14.07 -2.76 -10.19
CA THR A 275 12.78 -3.35 -10.50
C THR A 275 11.91 -3.50 -9.26
N LEU A 276 10.59 -3.40 -9.44
CA LEU A 276 9.59 -3.62 -8.40
C LEU A 276 8.51 -4.56 -8.93
N GLU A 277 8.37 -5.72 -8.30
CA GLU A 277 7.36 -6.72 -8.60
C GLU A 277 6.38 -6.89 -7.44
N MET A 278 5.09 -7.05 -7.76
CA MET A 278 4.04 -7.20 -6.76
C MET A 278 2.96 -8.18 -7.22
N TYR A 279 2.59 -9.08 -6.32
CA TYR A 279 1.46 -10.00 -6.53
C TYR A 279 0.71 -10.30 -5.23
N GLY A 280 -0.51 -10.82 -5.37
CA GLY A 280 -1.31 -11.24 -4.24
C GLY A 280 -2.23 -12.41 -4.56
N ALA A 281 -2.31 -13.34 -3.63
CA ALA A 281 -3.15 -14.53 -3.70
C ALA A 281 -4.00 -14.66 -2.43
N GLU A 282 -5.28 -15.02 -2.60
CA GLU A 282 -6.21 -15.12 -1.48
C GLU A 282 -7.15 -16.31 -1.63
N GLY A 283 -7.48 -16.91 -0.49
CA GLY A 283 -8.60 -17.82 -0.35
C GLY A 283 -9.56 -17.29 0.71
N TYR A 284 -10.84 -17.18 0.39
CA TYR A 284 -11.80 -16.56 1.29
C TYR A 284 -13.17 -17.24 1.28
N GLY A 285 -13.85 -17.14 2.42
CA GLY A 285 -15.28 -17.37 2.58
C GLY A 285 -16.02 -16.03 2.63
N ARG A 286 -17.25 -16.03 2.13
CA ARG A 286 -18.18 -14.91 2.28
C ARG A 286 -19.48 -15.38 2.90
N PHE A 287 -19.98 -14.62 3.87
CA PHE A 287 -21.21 -14.89 4.60
C PHE A 287 -22.13 -13.66 4.54
N ARG A 288 -23.35 -13.84 4.04
CA ARG A 288 -24.35 -12.77 3.95
C ARG A 288 -24.78 -12.31 5.34
N LEU A 289 -24.55 -11.04 5.66
CA LEU A 289 -25.02 -10.41 6.89
C LEU A 289 -26.41 -9.80 6.70
N LEU A 290 -26.58 -9.05 5.61
CA LEU A 290 -27.78 -8.30 5.30
C LEU A 290 -28.10 -8.47 3.81
N GLY A 291 -29.38 -8.51 3.47
CA GLY A 291 -29.79 -8.58 2.08
C GLY A 291 -31.27 -8.28 1.89
N GLY A 292 -31.58 -7.62 0.79
CA GLY A 292 -32.94 -7.27 0.40
C GLY A 292 -33.04 -6.98 -1.09
N LYS A 293 -34.10 -6.27 -1.50
CA LYS A 293 -34.29 -5.93 -2.91
C LYS A 293 -33.26 -4.88 -3.32
N GLY A 294 -32.30 -5.29 -4.16
CA GLY A 294 -31.30 -4.39 -4.71
C GLY A 294 -30.16 -4.02 -3.76
N TYR A 295 -30.00 -4.69 -2.62
CA TYR A 295 -28.81 -4.53 -1.78
C TYR A 295 -28.42 -5.85 -1.11
N ARG A 296 -27.12 -6.02 -0.87
CA ARG A 296 -26.52 -7.18 -0.19
C ARG A 296 -25.23 -6.75 0.49
N SER A 297 -25.02 -7.18 1.72
CA SER A 297 -23.76 -7.00 2.44
C SER A 297 -23.27 -8.34 2.97
N ASP A 298 -22.06 -8.70 2.60
CA ASP A 298 -21.39 -9.93 2.98
C ASP A 298 -20.19 -9.63 3.88
N LEU A 299 -20.06 -10.38 4.98
CA LEU A 299 -18.81 -10.49 5.72
C LEU A 299 -17.85 -11.40 4.94
N ILE A 300 -16.61 -10.96 4.77
CA ILE A 300 -15.54 -11.72 4.16
C ILE A 300 -14.54 -12.11 5.26
N GLY A 301 -14.10 -13.36 5.22
CA GLY A 301 -13.04 -13.86 6.07
C GLY A 301 -12.19 -14.87 5.29
N GLY A 302 -10.87 -14.85 5.48
CA GLY A 302 -10.00 -15.71 4.70
C GLY A 302 -8.53 -15.60 5.05
N PHE A 303 -7.70 -16.03 4.12
CA PHE A 303 -6.25 -15.94 4.16
C PHE A 303 -5.75 -15.21 2.92
N SER A 304 -4.67 -14.45 3.09
CA SER A 304 -4.03 -13.66 2.05
C SER A 304 -2.53 -13.85 2.10
N HIS A 305 -1.95 -13.89 0.92
CA HIS A 305 -0.53 -13.93 0.66
C HIS A 305 -0.18 -12.79 -0.30
N PHE A 306 0.81 -11.97 0.04
CA PHE A 306 1.33 -10.92 -0.83
C PHE A 306 2.83 -11.07 -0.98
N GLY A 307 3.34 -10.98 -2.20
CA GLY A 307 4.77 -10.88 -2.48
C GLY A 307 5.08 -9.49 -3.04
N ILE A 308 6.09 -8.85 -2.47
CA ILE A 308 6.64 -7.57 -2.92
C ILE A 308 8.15 -7.74 -2.98
N GLU A 309 8.72 -7.63 -4.17
CA GLU A 309 10.15 -7.78 -4.40
C GLU A 309 10.69 -6.52 -5.07
N GLU A 310 11.76 -5.98 -4.50
CA GLU A 310 12.54 -4.93 -5.13
C GLU A 310 13.95 -5.42 -5.42
N ASN A 311 14.44 -5.15 -6.63
CA ASN A 311 15.83 -5.41 -7.02
C ASN A 311 16.53 -4.10 -7.39
N LEU A 312 17.84 -4.05 -7.11
CA LEU A 312 18.76 -3.02 -7.58
C LEU A 312 20.04 -3.71 -8.07
N THR A 313 20.35 -3.50 -9.33
CA THR A 313 21.62 -3.89 -9.93
C THR A 313 22.38 -2.64 -10.35
N LEU A 314 23.62 -2.53 -9.91
CA LEU A 314 24.55 -1.48 -10.33
C LEU A 314 25.81 -2.14 -10.88
N ALA A 315 26.19 -1.75 -12.08
CA ALA A 315 27.44 -2.14 -12.71
C ALA A 315 28.17 -0.88 -13.17
N ALA A 316 29.42 -0.73 -12.77
CA ALA A 316 30.25 0.41 -13.16
C ALA A 316 31.66 -0.06 -13.53
N THR A 317 32.19 0.50 -14.62
CA THR A 317 33.58 0.32 -15.03
C THR A 317 34.21 1.68 -15.25
N THR A 318 35.39 1.91 -14.71
CA THR A 318 36.15 3.14 -14.96
C THR A 318 37.64 2.83 -15.17
N THR A 319 38.23 3.48 -16.15
CA THR A 319 39.66 3.39 -16.47
C THR A 319 40.31 4.71 -16.10
N GLN A 320 41.34 4.65 -15.25
CA GLN A 320 42.15 5.83 -14.96
C GLN A 320 43.12 6.07 -16.12
N THR A 321 42.97 7.19 -16.82
CA THR A 321 43.81 7.57 -17.96
C THR A 321 44.78 8.70 -17.64
N GLU A 322 44.57 9.38 -16.50
CA GLU A 322 45.46 10.41 -15.94
C GLU A 322 46.92 9.91 -15.90
N VAL A 323 47.86 10.75 -16.37
CA VAL A 323 49.29 10.42 -16.33
C VAL A 323 49.79 10.41 -14.89
N GLY A 324 50.06 9.22 -14.37
CA GLY A 324 50.52 9.07 -12.99
C GLY A 324 50.55 7.62 -12.52
N ALA A 325 50.59 7.47 -11.19
CA ALA A 325 50.38 6.16 -10.58
C ALA A 325 48.94 5.71 -10.82
N GLY A 326 48.76 4.49 -11.31
CA GLY A 326 47.44 3.94 -11.65
C GLY A 326 46.99 4.19 -13.10
N GLN A 327 47.82 4.85 -13.93
CA GLN A 327 47.49 5.03 -15.34
C GLN A 327 47.29 3.68 -16.05
N GLY A 328 46.15 3.52 -16.70
CA GLY A 328 45.72 2.31 -17.39
C GLY A 328 45.00 1.30 -16.50
N ASP A 329 44.85 1.58 -15.19
CA ASP A 329 44.09 0.71 -14.31
C ASP A 329 42.61 0.78 -14.64
N VAL A 330 41.99 -0.40 -14.73
CA VAL A 330 40.56 -0.57 -14.92
C VAL A 330 39.96 -1.04 -13.60
N TYR A 331 39.02 -0.25 -13.08
CA TYR A 331 38.23 -0.55 -11.90
C TYR A 331 36.85 -1.02 -12.32
N THR A 332 36.36 -2.07 -11.68
CA THR A 332 35.03 -2.62 -11.90
C THR A 332 34.30 -2.73 -10.59
N PHE A 333 33.00 -2.45 -10.60
CA PHE A 333 32.12 -2.55 -9.44
C PHE A 333 30.80 -3.17 -9.88
N ASN A 334 30.33 -4.17 -9.15
CA ASN A 334 29.01 -4.75 -9.31
C ASN A 334 28.35 -4.86 -7.94
N ASP A 335 27.15 -4.31 -7.81
CA ASP A 335 26.26 -4.50 -6.67
C ASP A 335 24.96 -5.12 -7.17
N ASP A 336 24.49 -6.15 -6.48
CA ASP A 336 23.20 -6.81 -6.69
C ASP A 336 22.52 -6.91 -5.34
N ILE A 337 21.40 -6.21 -5.20
CA ILE A 337 20.71 -6.04 -3.94
C ILE A 337 19.23 -6.36 -4.17
N THR A 338 18.69 -7.22 -3.31
CA THR A 338 17.30 -7.65 -3.36
C THR A 338 16.67 -7.45 -1.98
N ALA A 339 15.48 -6.84 -1.96
CA ALA A 339 14.59 -6.76 -0.81
C ALA A 339 13.32 -7.54 -1.11
N GLU A 340 13.15 -8.69 -0.45
CA GLU A 340 11.98 -9.56 -0.58
C GLU A 340 11.06 -9.36 0.62
N ASN A 341 9.75 -9.25 0.37
CA ASN A 341 8.72 -9.16 1.39
C ASN A 341 7.60 -10.14 1.08
N GLU A 342 7.36 -11.07 1.99
CA GLU A 342 6.36 -12.12 1.86
C GLU A 342 5.39 -12.04 3.04
N PHE A 343 4.18 -11.54 2.77
CA PHE A 343 3.13 -11.38 3.75
C PHE A 343 2.28 -12.63 3.84
N PHE A 344 2.07 -13.17 5.04
CA PHE A 344 1.13 -14.26 5.32
C PHE A 344 0.17 -13.85 6.42
N GLY A 345 -1.12 -13.73 6.10
CA GLY A 345 -2.08 -13.19 7.06
C GLY A 345 -3.52 -13.64 6.87
N GLY A 346 -4.28 -13.52 7.96
CA GLY A 346 -5.73 -13.62 7.92
C GLY A 346 -6.32 -12.32 7.38
N GLN A 347 -7.47 -12.41 6.72
CA GLN A 347 -8.22 -11.24 6.26
C GLN A 347 -9.64 -11.23 6.79
N VAL A 348 -10.13 -10.03 7.08
CA VAL A 348 -11.52 -9.78 7.45
C VAL A 348 -12.01 -8.50 6.77
N GLY A 349 -13.26 -8.50 6.30
CA GLY A 349 -13.80 -7.34 5.62
C GLY A 349 -15.26 -7.45 5.26
N PHE A 350 -15.74 -6.48 4.50
CA PHE A 350 -17.12 -6.38 4.04
C PHE A 350 -17.16 -6.19 2.53
N LEU A 351 -18.10 -6.85 1.87
CA LEU A 351 -18.48 -6.60 0.49
C LEU A 351 -19.94 -6.17 0.46
N THR A 352 -20.17 -4.91 0.14
CA THR A 352 -21.51 -4.36 0.01
C THR A 352 -21.81 -4.07 -1.46
N THR A 353 -22.94 -4.56 -1.93
CA THR A 353 -23.40 -4.44 -3.30
C THR A 353 -24.79 -3.82 -3.30
N VAL A 354 -24.97 -2.75 -4.08
CA VAL A 354 -26.26 -2.08 -4.30
C VAL A 354 -26.55 -2.07 -5.80
N GLY A 355 -27.69 -2.60 -6.20
CA GLY A 355 -28.10 -2.74 -7.59
C GLY A 355 -29.45 -2.10 -7.88
N ARG A 356 -29.54 -1.35 -8.98
CA ARG A 356 -30.79 -0.81 -9.52
C ARG A 356 -30.81 -0.94 -11.04
N GLY A 357 -31.76 -1.72 -11.55
CA GLY A 357 -31.86 -2.00 -12.98
C GLY A 357 -30.62 -2.74 -13.49
N SER A 358 -29.98 -2.18 -14.52
CA SER A 358 -28.74 -2.74 -15.09
C SER A 358 -27.47 -2.27 -14.36
N TRP A 359 -27.58 -1.39 -13.37
CA TRP A 359 -26.43 -0.83 -12.67
C TRP A 359 -26.23 -1.50 -11.32
N THR A 360 -24.96 -1.75 -10.99
CA THR A 360 -24.54 -2.29 -9.70
C THR A 360 -23.34 -1.53 -9.20
N LEU A 361 -23.42 -1.00 -7.98
CA LEU A 361 -22.29 -0.42 -7.25
C LEU A 361 -21.84 -1.43 -6.19
N SER A 362 -20.55 -1.70 -6.14
CA SER A 362 -19.94 -2.59 -5.14
C SER A 362 -18.84 -1.87 -4.40
N ALA A 363 -18.80 -2.02 -3.08
CA ALA A 363 -17.74 -1.52 -2.21
C ALA A 363 -17.17 -2.69 -1.40
N LEU A 364 -15.85 -2.88 -1.49
CA LEU A 364 -15.09 -3.89 -0.77
C LEU A 364 -14.12 -3.17 0.17
N THR A 365 -14.16 -3.50 1.45
CA THR A 365 -13.21 -2.99 2.44
C THR A 365 -12.70 -4.16 3.26
N LYS A 366 -11.39 -4.33 3.37
CA LYS A 366 -10.75 -5.40 4.12
C LYS A 366 -9.56 -4.88 4.91
N VAL A 367 -9.21 -5.62 5.96
CA VAL A 367 -7.92 -5.51 6.61
C VAL A 367 -7.30 -6.90 6.65
N HIS A 368 -6.07 -7.00 6.17
CA HIS A 368 -5.21 -8.17 6.25
C HIS A 368 -4.31 -7.99 7.48
N LEU A 369 -4.18 -9.02 8.31
CA LEU A 369 -3.42 -9.00 9.56
C LEU A 369 -2.54 -10.26 9.59
N GLY A 370 -1.23 -10.09 9.69
CA GLY A 370 -0.32 -11.21 9.46
C GLY A 370 1.13 -10.93 9.82
N ASN A 371 1.96 -11.84 9.37
CA ASN A 371 3.41 -11.76 9.47
C ASN A 371 3.98 -11.34 8.10
N MET A 372 4.89 -10.38 8.10
CA MET A 372 5.69 -9.99 6.95
C MET A 372 7.09 -10.60 7.14
N ASP A 373 7.43 -11.58 6.33
CA ASP A 373 8.78 -12.12 6.25
C ASP A 373 9.59 -11.27 5.29
N GLN A 374 10.64 -10.63 5.80
CA GLN A 374 11.46 -9.66 5.10
C GLN A 374 12.87 -10.23 4.95
N THR A 375 13.39 -10.26 3.72
CA THR A 375 14.74 -10.73 3.44
C THR A 375 15.52 -9.70 2.63
N TRP A 376 16.63 -9.27 3.19
CA TRP A 376 17.63 -8.45 2.53
C TRP A 376 18.77 -9.34 2.05
N THR A 377 19.02 -9.35 0.74
CA THR A 377 20.21 -9.99 0.16
C THR A 377 21.05 -8.95 -0.56
N SER A 378 22.33 -8.86 -0.21
CA SER A 378 23.28 -7.97 -0.85
C SER A 378 24.52 -8.74 -1.29
N ARG A 379 24.85 -8.65 -2.57
CA ARG A 379 25.97 -9.32 -3.22
C ARG A 379 26.80 -8.27 -3.96
N GLY A 380 28.11 -8.29 -3.75
CA GLY A 380 29.00 -7.30 -4.33
C GLY A 380 30.32 -7.88 -4.80
N THR A 381 30.83 -7.35 -5.91
CA THR A 381 32.21 -7.57 -6.36
C THR A 381 32.85 -6.27 -6.81
N ARG A 382 34.14 -6.13 -6.52
CA ARG A 382 34.97 -5.03 -7.04
C ARG A 382 36.31 -5.56 -7.54
N GLY A 383 36.85 -4.92 -8.56
CA GLY A 383 38.07 -5.32 -9.22
C GLY A 383 38.96 -4.15 -9.56
N ARG A 384 40.26 -4.45 -9.70
CA ARG A 384 41.27 -3.58 -10.31
C ARG A 384 42.13 -4.43 -11.23
N SER A 385 42.32 -3.99 -12.47
CA SER A 385 43.14 -4.72 -13.45
C SER A 385 44.51 -5.09 -12.89
N GLY A 386 44.93 -6.35 -13.11
CA GLY A 386 46.18 -6.88 -12.58
C GLY A 386 46.06 -7.56 -11.21
N PHE A 387 44.89 -7.49 -10.56
CA PHE A 387 44.57 -8.19 -9.32
C PHE A 387 43.36 -9.10 -9.49
N ALA A 388 43.16 -10.01 -8.52
CA ALA A 388 41.93 -10.81 -8.45
C ALA A 388 40.80 -9.99 -7.82
N ASP A 389 39.59 -10.15 -8.34
CA ASP A 389 38.38 -9.50 -7.81
C ASP A 389 38.20 -9.80 -6.32
N GLN A 390 37.75 -8.78 -5.58
CA GLN A 390 37.53 -8.82 -4.15
C GLN A 390 36.02 -8.80 -3.83
N PRO A 391 35.59 -9.52 -2.77
CA PRO A 391 34.24 -9.42 -2.21
C PRO A 391 33.80 -8.00 -1.83
N GLY A 392 32.52 -7.69 -2.08
CA GLY A 392 31.89 -6.38 -1.87
C GLY A 392 31.93 -5.51 -3.14
N GLY A 393 31.15 -4.46 -3.23
CA GLY A 393 31.10 -3.52 -4.35
C GLY A 393 31.14 -2.09 -3.83
N ILE A 394 30.22 -1.22 -4.27
CA ILE A 394 30.14 0.15 -3.76
C ILE A 394 29.22 0.17 -2.54
N PHE A 395 27.99 -0.32 -2.70
CA PHE A 395 26.99 -0.37 -1.65
C PHE A 395 26.90 -1.75 -0.97
N ALA A 396 27.26 -2.84 -1.64
CA ALA A 396 27.32 -4.16 -1.04
C ALA A 396 28.65 -4.40 -0.31
N ASN A 397 28.62 -4.68 0.99
CA ASN A 397 29.87 -4.78 1.78
C ASN A 397 30.66 -6.08 1.58
N ASN A 398 29.96 -7.16 1.26
CA ASN A 398 30.45 -8.53 1.30
C ASN A 398 30.25 -9.19 -0.07
N ALA A 399 30.88 -10.35 -0.29
CA ALA A 399 30.57 -11.17 -1.47
C ALA A 399 29.08 -11.52 -1.51
N GLU A 400 28.53 -11.85 -0.35
CA GLU A 400 27.12 -12.12 -0.13
C GLU A 400 26.80 -11.91 1.35
N GLN A 401 25.67 -11.27 1.62
CA GLN A 401 25.08 -11.15 2.94
C GLN A 401 23.57 -11.27 2.82
N THR A 402 22.99 -12.14 3.63
CA THR A 402 21.53 -12.28 3.76
C THR A 402 21.14 -12.00 5.21
N ILE A 403 20.16 -11.13 5.38
CA ILE A 403 19.54 -10.80 6.67
C ILE A 403 18.05 -11.04 6.51
N SER A 404 17.46 -11.78 7.45
CA SER A 404 16.02 -12.04 7.45
C SER A 404 15.41 -11.64 8.77
N GLU A 405 14.29 -10.93 8.71
CA GLU A 405 13.49 -10.51 9.85
C GLU A 405 12.02 -10.82 9.59
N SER A 406 11.25 -11.01 10.67
CA SER A 406 9.82 -11.28 10.60
C SER A 406 9.11 -10.32 11.54
N ASN A 407 8.22 -9.51 10.98
CA ASN A 407 7.50 -8.49 11.72
C ASN A 407 5.98 -8.66 11.53
N PHE A 408 5.21 -8.29 12.55
CA PHE A 408 3.76 -8.22 12.39
C PHE A 408 3.42 -7.04 11.48
N SER A 409 2.63 -7.27 10.44
CA SER A 409 2.16 -6.24 9.53
C SER A 409 0.65 -6.31 9.35
N PHE A 410 0.05 -5.17 9.02
CA PHE A 410 -1.33 -5.08 8.57
C PHE A 410 -1.41 -4.38 7.22
N ALA A 411 -2.30 -4.87 6.36
CA ALA A 411 -2.54 -4.30 5.05
C ALA A 411 -4.02 -3.97 4.87
N PRO A 412 -4.45 -2.71 4.94
CA PRO A 412 -5.82 -2.36 4.64
C PRO A 412 -6.06 -2.23 3.12
N GLU A 413 -7.24 -2.62 2.69
CA GLU A 413 -7.64 -2.62 1.29
C GLU A 413 -9.05 -2.02 1.11
N ALA A 414 -9.21 -1.16 0.11
CA ALA A 414 -10.49 -0.59 -0.29
C ALA A 414 -10.67 -0.69 -1.82
N ASN A 415 -11.83 -1.16 -2.28
CA ASN A 415 -12.18 -1.15 -3.70
C ASN A 415 -13.61 -0.62 -3.87
N ILE A 416 -13.84 0.24 -4.84
CA ILE A 416 -15.17 0.71 -5.25
C ILE A 416 -15.34 0.43 -6.73
N LYS A 417 -16.45 -0.21 -7.11
CA LYS A 417 -16.71 -0.65 -8.49
C LYS A 417 -18.11 -0.30 -8.94
N LEU A 418 -18.23 0.27 -10.14
CA LEU A 418 -19.49 0.46 -10.84
C LEU A 418 -19.55 -0.54 -12.01
N ALA A 419 -20.59 -1.36 -12.02
CA ALA A 419 -20.82 -2.37 -13.06
C ALA A 419 -22.13 -2.10 -13.82
N TYR A 420 -22.10 -2.38 -15.12
CA TYR A 420 -23.24 -2.34 -16.01
C TYR A 420 -23.51 -3.72 -16.61
N LYS A 421 -24.74 -4.19 -16.42
CA LYS A 421 -25.24 -5.46 -16.93
C LYS A 421 -25.58 -5.35 -18.42
N LEU A 422 -24.67 -5.83 -19.27
CA LEU A 422 -24.87 -5.85 -20.72
C LEU A 422 -25.79 -7.00 -21.15
N ARG A 423 -25.62 -8.18 -20.54
CA ARG A 423 -26.40 -9.40 -20.81
C ARG A 423 -26.81 -10.07 -19.50
N PRO A 424 -27.77 -11.03 -19.50
CA PRO A 424 -28.21 -11.71 -18.29
C PRO A 424 -27.07 -12.28 -17.40
N HIS A 425 -25.94 -12.67 -18.01
CA HIS A 425 -24.79 -13.32 -17.34
C HIS A 425 -23.45 -12.60 -17.56
N VAL A 426 -23.44 -11.44 -18.21
CA VAL A 426 -22.21 -10.70 -18.52
C VAL A 426 -22.39 -9.24 -18.13
N SER A 427 -21.51 -8.77 -17.24
CA SER A 427 -21.44 -7.37 -16.83
C SER A 427 -20.04 -6.83 -17.03
N PHE A 428 -19.93 -5.56 -17.40
CA PHE A 428 -18.64 -4.85 -17.42
C PHE A 428 -18.56 -3.93 -16.21
N SER A 429 -17.36 -3.77 -15.65
CA SER A 429 -17.12 -2.92 -14.48
C SER A 429 -15.95 -1.99 -14.67
N VAL A 430 -16.05 -0.81 -14.07
CA VAL A 430 -14.94 0.11 -13.84
C VAL A 430 -14.83 0.31 -12.34
N GLY A 431 -13.62 0.22 -11.82
CA GLY A 431 -13.34 0.29 -10.40
C GLY A 431 -12.15 1.16 -10.06
N TYR A 432 -12.03 1.45 -8.77
CA TYR A 432 -10.83 2.01 -8.17
C TYR A 432 -10.44 1.15 -6.97
N SER A 433 -9.18 0.72 -6.96
CA SER A 433 -8.57 -0.10 -5.91
C SER A 433 -7.52 0.72 -5.16
N PHE A 434 -7.38 0.46 -3.86
CA PHE A 434 -6.31 0.95 -3.00
C PHE A 434 -5.94 -0.16 -2.02
N ILE A 435 -4.65 -0.43 -1.87
CA ILE A 435 -4.08 -1.29 -0.83
C ILE A 435 -2.80 -0.67 -0.30
N MET A 436 -2.57 -0.81 1.00
CA MET A 436 -1.37 -0.33 1.67
C MET A 436 -0.85 -1.43 2.59
N TRP A 437 0.47 -1.50 2.78
CA TRP A 437 1.16 -2.31 3.79
C TRP A 437 1.93 -1.35 4.70
N ASP A 438 1.89 -1.59 6.01
CA ASP A 438 2.44 -0.65 7.00
C ASP A 438 3.93 -0.84 7.30
N ASP A 439 4.49 -1.97 6.87
CA ASP A 439 5.83 -2.46 7.17
C ASP A 439 6.36 -3.25 5.97
N VAL A 440 7.13 -2.59 5.11
CA VAL A 440 7.75 -3.15 3.91
C VAL A 440 9.22 -2.75 3.89
N LEU A 441 10.08 -3.75 3.71
CA LEU A 441 11.50 -3.59 3.46
C LEU A 441 11.70 -3.10 2.03
N MET A 442 12.36 -1.95 1.87
CA MET A 442 12.73 -1.40 0.58
C MET A 442 14.24 -1.13 0.53
N ILE A 443 14.80 -1.16 -0.68
CA ILE A 443 16.24 -0.93 -0.92
C ILE A 443 16.63 0.50 -0.56
N GLY A 444 15.83 1.49 -0.95
CA GLY A 444 16.16 2.89 -0.77
C GLY A 444 16.50 3.29 0.68
N ASP A 445 15.78 2.73 1.65
CA ASP A 445 15.94 3.06 3.08
C ASP A 445 17.13 2.34 3.74
N ASN A 446 17.62 1.26 3.12
CA ASN A 446 18.68 0.40 3.67
C ASN A 446 20.04 0.58 2.98
N LEU A 447 20.11 1.40 1.92
CA LEU A 447 21.37 1.74 1.29
C LEU A 447 22.15 2.76 2.11
N ASN A 448 23.44 2.48 2.30
CA ASN A 448 24.34 3.36 3.02
C ASN A 448 25.41 3.92 2.08
N ARG A 449 25.42 5.23 1.91
CA ARG A 449 26.41 5.95 1.10
C ARG A 449 27.62 6.45 1.89
N ASN A 450 27.71 6.17 3.19
CA ASN A 450 28.90 6.48 3.99
C ASN A 450 29.95 5.40 3.72
N ILE A 451 31.01 5.76 3.02
CA ILE A 451 32.03 4.85 2.51
C ILE A 451 33.39 5.53 2.65
N ASN A 452 34.39 4.84 3.20
CA ASN A 452 35.77 5.33 3.20
C ASN A 452 36.45 5.06 1.84
N THR A 453 37.23 5.99 1.31
CA THR A 453 37.88 5.83 -0.01
C THR A 453 38.77 4.58 -0.10
N GLY A 454 39.46 4.21 0.99
CA GLY A 454 40.31 3.02 1.06
C GLY A 454 39.58 1.69 0.90
N TYR A 455 38.25 1.67 1.06
CA TYR A 455 37.40 0.50 0.78
C TYR A 455 37.16 0.30 -0.72
N LEU A 456 37.00 1.40 -1.47
CA LEU A 456 36.63 1.36 -2.89
C LEU A 456 37.80 0.96 -3.80
N VAL A 457 39.03 1.39 -3.46
CA VAL A 457 40.20 1.24 -4.35
C VAL A 457 41.23 0.30 -3.74
N LEU A 458 41.63 -0.73 -4.49
CA LEU A 458 42.70 -1.64 -4.08
C LEU A 458 44.04 -0.89 -4.03
N ASP A 459 44.78 -1.06 -2.94
CA ASP A 459 46.13 -0.53 -2.76
C ASP A 459 47.16 -1.18 -3.70
N GLY A 460 48.42 -0.73 -3.63
CA GLY A 460 49.50 -1.29 -4.46
C GLY A 460 49.84 -2.76 -4.19
N ALA A 461 49.31 -3.36 -3.11
CA ALA A 461 49.44 -4.77 -2.77
C ALA A 461 48.18 -5.58 -3.11
N GLY A 462 47.13 -4.94 -3.64
CA GLY A 462 45.86 -5.57 -3.96
C GLY A 462 44.94 -5.77 -2.76
N ALA A 463 45.17 -5.05 -1.66
CA ALA A 463 44.33 -5.06 -0.47
C ALA A 463 43.40 -3.82 -0.45
N VAL A 464 42.31 -3.91 0.29
CA VAL A 464 41.46 -2.75 0.61
C VAL A 464 41.38 -2.57 2.12
N GLU A 465 41.01 -1.37 2.55
CA GLU A 465 40.60 -1.15 3.93
C GLU A 465 39.24 -1.80 4.19
N ALA A 466 38.96 -2.09 5.46
CA ALA A 466 37.61 -2.53 5.85
C ALA A 466 36.62 -1.37 5.63
N ALA A 467 35.37 -1.69 5.30
CA ALA A 467 34.33 -0.69 5.18
C ALA A 467 34.09 -0.01 6.54
N GLU A 468 34.30 1.30 6.61
CA GLU A 468 33.98 2.10 7.80
C GLU A 468 32.56 2.65 7.67
N ARG A 469 31.59 1.81 8.07
CA ARG A 469 30.17 2.18 8.12
C ARG A 469 29.68 2.28 9.57
N PRO A 470 28.64 3.10 9.83
CA PRO A 470 27.91 3.04 11.09
C PRO A 470 27.55 1.60 11.45
N GLN A 471 27.49 1.31 12.76
CA GLN A 471 27.07 0.00 13.23
C GLN A 471 25.70 -0.33 12.64
N PHE A 472 25.54 -1.56 12.13
CA PHE A 472 24.25 -2.04 11.66
C PHE A 472 23.27 -2.09 12.84
N ASP A 473 22.22 -1.26 12.77
CA ASP A 473 21.21 -1.10 13.82
C ASP A 473 19.90 -1.86 13.52
N GLY A 474 19.85 -2.59 12.40
CA GLY A 474 18.68 -3.32 11.91
C GLY A 474 18.29 -2.91 10.49
N LEU A 475 17.35 -3.63 9.89
CA LEU A 475 16.73 -3.21 8.63
C LEU A 475 15.69 -2.12 8.89
N GLU A 476 15.71 -1.08 8.07
CA GLU A 476 14.67 -0.04 8.07
C GLU A 476 13.50 -0.44 7.19
N THR A 477 12.28 -0.17 7.65
CA THR A 477 11.05 -0.47 6.92
C THR A 477 10.11 0.72 6.93
N ASP A 478 9.31 0.87 5.87
CA ASP A 478 8.29 1.91 5.76
C ASP A 478 6.99 1.37 5.14
N SER A 479 5.97 2.20 5.09
CA SER A 479 4.72 1.84 4.42
C SER A 479 4.83 1.96 2.90
N LEU A 480 4.23 1.00 2.20
CA LEU A 480 4.06 1.02 0.75
C LEU A 480 2.56 0.98 0.42
N PHE A 481 2.10 1.82 -0.51
CA PHE A 481 0.75 1.70 -1.06
C PHE A 481 0.74 1.61 -2.58
N VAL A 482 -0.32 1.00 -3.11
CA VAL A 482 -0.62 0.98 -4.54
C VAL A 482 -2.10 1.21 -4.75
N HIS A 483 -2.43 1.96 -5.79
CA HIS A 483 -3.79 2.35 -6.07
C HIS A 483 -4.02 2.53 -7.56
N GLY A 484 -5.25 2.40 -8.03
CA GLY A 484 -5.52 2.66 -9.44
C GLY A 484 -6.85 2.16 -9.94
N VAL A 485 -6.97 2.13 -11.26
CA VAL A 485 -8.22 1.82 -11.96
C VAL A 485 -8.28 0.35 -12.33
N ASP A 486 -9.45 -0.25 -12.16
CA ASP A 486 -9.74 -1.62 -12.56
C ASP A 486 -10.74 -1.62 -13.71
N LEU A 487 -10.47 -2.38 -14.77
CA LEU A 487 -11.38 -2.59 -15.89
C LEU A 487 -11.78 -4.06 -15.94
N GLY A 488 -13.00 -4.37 -15.54
CA GLY A 488 -13.44 -5.74 -15.28
C GLY A 488 -14.55 -6.26 -16.18
N CYS A 489 -14.59 -7.57 -16.33
CA CYS A 489 -15.70 -8.34 -16.88
C CYS A 489 -16.12 -9.41 -15.87
N VAL A 490 -17.41 -9.43 -15.53
CA VAL A 490 -18.01 -10.37 -14.59
C VAL A 490 -18.89 -11.35 -15.35
N ILE A 491 -18.62 -12.64 -15.16
CA ILE A 491 -19.39 -13.76 -15.72
C ILE A 491 -20.04 -14.55 -14.58
N GLN A 492 -21.35 -14.76 -14.69
CA GLN A 492 -22.15 -15.56 -13.76
C GLN A 492 -22.63 -16.83 -14.46
N PHE A 493 -22.46 -18.00 -13.82
CA PHE A 493 -22.77 -19.31 -14.41
C PHE A 493 -24.04 -19.94 -13.84
#